data_AF-B0RYH4-F1
#
_entry.id   AF-B0RYH4-F1
#
_cell.length_a   1.000
_cell.length_b   1.000
_cell.length_c   1.000
_cell.angle_alpha   90.00
_cell.angle_beta   90.00
_cell.angle_gamma   90.00
#
_symmetry.space_group_name_H-M   'P 1'
#
loop_
_entity.id
_entity.type
_entity.pdbx_description
1 polymer ?
#
loop_
_entity_poly.entity_id
_entity_poly.type
_entity_poly.pdbx_seq_one_letter_code
_entity_poly.pdbx_strand_id
1 'polypeptide(L)'
;MSQLTIAGDAPAITSRDISDMVNSQHDSVKRTIQRLATDGVIQLPPMVDAERINGLGLSQSTALYFFSGEQGKRDSIVVVAQLSPEFTARLVDRWQQLERRVTAPADPLALLSDPAALRGGRHVITSRYVGGRGLCGANSEERQVARSHSAEIFVEPGQVRSYRIHTRTEGESTIEPVL
;
A
#
# COMPACT_ATOMS: atom_id res chain seq x y z
N MET A 1 9.66 -18.69 17.85
CA MET A 1 10.26 -18.97 16.52
C MET A 1 9.76 -20.33 16.10
N SER A 2 8.71 -20.39 15.28
CA SER A 2 8.15 -21.65 14.81
C SER A 2 8.92 -22.07 13.56
N GLN A 3 9.71 -23.13 13.68
CA GLN A 3 10.50 -23.70 12.59
C GLN A 3 9.57 -24.25 11.50
N LEU A 4 9.73 -23.76 10.28
CA LEU A 4 9.24 -24.41 9.07
C LEU A 4 10.25 -25.49 8.70
N THR A 5 10.01 -26.74 9.08
CA THR A 5 10.80 -27.89 8.63
C THR A 5 10.45 -28.18 7.17
N ILE A 6 11.35 -27.83 6.25
CA ILE A 6 11.31 -28.26 4.85
C ILE A 6 12.38 -29.33 4.67
N ALA A 7 11.99 -30.61 4.71
CA ALA A 7 12.65 -31.74 4.06
C ALA A 7 11.82 -33.03 4.29
N GLY A 8 11.11 -33.49 3.27
CA GLY A 8 10.62 -34.89 3.17
C GLY A 8 9.19 -35.19 3.62
N ASP A 9 8.54 -34.31 4.41
CA ASP A 9 7.12 -34.44 4.77
C ASP A 9 6.34 -33.30 4.12
N ALA A 10 5.18 -33.60 3.53
CA ALA A 10 4.37 -32.58 2.90
C ALA A 10 3.94 -31.55 3.98
N PRO A 11 4.08 -30.23 3.73
CA PRO A 11 3.74 -29.24 4.75
C PRO A 11 2.27 -29.40 5.14
N ALA A 12 2.05 -29.66 6.42
CA ALA A 12 0.74 -29.89 6.99
C ALA A 12 0.55 -29.06 8.26
N ILE A 13 -0.70 -28.74 8.55
CA ILE A 13 -1.10 -28.04 9.76
C ILE A 13 -2.17 -28.86 10.47
N THR A 14 -2.07 -28.98 11.78
CA THR A 14 -3.08 -29.68 12.59
C THR A 14 -4.09 -28.71 13.18
N SER A 15 -5.27 -29.22 13.50
CA SER A 15 -6.26 -28.47 14.29
C SER A 15 -5.76 -27.98 15.66
N ARG A 16 -4.67 -28.56 16.20
CA ARG A 16 -4.02 -28.04 17.40
C ARG A 16 -3.14 -26.83 17.10
N ASP A 17 -2.36 -26.87 16.02
CA ASP A 17 -1.58 -25.71 15.57
C ASP A 17 -2.49 -24.49 15.30
N ILE A 18 -3.66 -24.72 14.71
CA ILE A 18 -4.69 -23.68 14.51
C ILE A 18 -5.21 -23.14 15.85
N SER A 19 -5.45 -24.03 16.82
CA SER A 19 -5.87 -23.68 18.18
C SER A 19 -4.89 -22.72 18.84
N ASP A 20 -3.60 -23.06 18.75
CA ASP A 20 -2.50 -22.29 19.33
C ASP A 20 -2.34 -20.94 18.61
N MET A 21 -2.51 -20.91 17.28
CA MET A 21 -2.41 -19.69 16.48
C MET A 21 -3.54 -18.69 16.78
N VAL A 22 -4.77 -19.18 16.96
CA VAL A 22 -5.96 -18.34 17.20
C VAL A 22 -6.22 -18.15 18.71
N ASN A 23 -5.36 -18.69 19.58
CA ASN A 23 -5.56 -18.70 21.05
C ASN A 23 -6.97 -19.13 21.47
N SER A 24 -7.53 -20.08 20.73
CA SER A 24 -8.88 -20.60 20.96
C SER A 24 -8.79 -22.01 21.52
N GLN A 25 -9.81 -22.44 22.26
CA GLN A 25 -9.87 -23.82 22.75
C GLN A 25 -10.01 -24.79 21.56
N HIS A 26 -9.26 -25.90 21.63
CA HIS A 26 -9.22 -26.90 20.56
C HIS A 26 -10.58 -27.51 20.23
N ASP A 27 -11.46 -27.67 21.22
CA ASP A 27 -12.83 -28.16 21.02
C ASP A 27 -13.67 -27.20 20.17
N SER A 28 -13.49 -25.89 20.34
CA SER A 28 -14.14 -24.88 19.51
C SER A 28 -13.66 -24.96 18.06
N VAL A 29 -12.36 -25.21 17.84
CA VAL A 29 -11.79 -25.42 16.51
C VAL A 29 -12.40 -26.66 15.84
N LYS A 30 -12.48 -27.81 16.54
CA LYS A 30 -13.11 -29.03 16.02
C LYS A 30 -14.56 -28.82 15.63
N ARG A 31 -15.34 -28.14 16.50
CA ARG A 31 -16.75 -27.85 16.23
C ARG A 31 -16.91 -26.98 14.98
N THR A 32 -16.05 -25.97 14.81
CA THR A 32 -16.05 -25.12 13.61
C THR A 32 -15.70 -25.91 12.35
N ILE A 33 -14.70 -26.80 12.40
CA ILE A 33 -14.33 -27.67 11.26
C ILE A 33 -15.52 -28.56 10.87
N GLN A 34 -16.16 -29.22 11.84
CA GLN A 34 -17.33 -30.08 11.57
C GLN A 34 -18.50 -29.30 10.97
N ARG A 35 -18.78 -28.10 11.49
CA ARG A 35 -19.82 -27.22 10.96
C ARG A 35 -19.51 -26.83 9.52
N LEU A 36 -18.31 -26.34 9.23
CA LEU A 36 -17.92 -25.90 7.89
C LEU A 36 -17.91 -27.05 6.86
N ALA A 37 -17.54 -28.26 7.29
CA ALA A 37 -17.63 -29.45 6.45
C ALA A 37 -19.07 -29.84 6.16
N THR A 38 -19.97 -29.70 7.14
CA THR A 38 -21.41 -29.95 6.99
C THR A 38 -22.05 -28.94 6.03
N ASP A 39 -21.65 -27.68 6.14
CA ASP A 39 -22.10 -26.58 5.27
C ASP A 39 -21.48 -26.65 3.86
N GLY A 40 -20.57 -27.59 3.61
CA GLY A 40 -19.89 -27.77 2.31
C GLY A 40 -18.86 -26.69 1.96
N VAL A 41 -18.46 -25.85 2.93
CA VAL A 41 -17.48 -24.77 2.72
C VAL A 41 -16.06 -25.32 2.59
N ILE A 42 -15.76 -26.38 3.35
CA ILE A 42 -14.49 -27.10 3.36
C ILE A 42 -14.73 -28.59 3.15
N GLN A 43 -13.72 -29.33 2.68
CA GLN A 43 -13.76 -30.78 2.74
C GLN A 43 -13.41 -31.25 4.14
N LEU A 44 -14.09 -32.28 4.65
CA LEU A 44 -13.80 -32.82 5.98
C LEU A 44 -12.37 -33.39 5.99
N PRO A 45 -11.44 -32.84 6.78
CA PRO A 45 -10.07 -33.32 6.80
C PRO A 45 -9.97 -34.70 7.46
N PRO A 46 -8.97 -35.52 7.11
CA PRO A 46 -8.71 -36.77 7.80
C PRO A 46 -8.37 -36.52 9.28
N MET A 47 -8.83 -37.42 10.14
CA MET A 47 -8.49 -37.42 11.57
C MET A 47 -7.36 -38.41 11.84
N VAL A 48 -6.39 -37.99 12.63
CA VAL A 48 -5.25 -38.80 13.09
C VAL A 48 -5.20 -38.75 14.60
N ASP A 49 -5.07 -39.90 15.24
CA ASP A 49 -4.88 -39.97 16.69
C ASP A 49 -3.46 -39.56 17.05
N ALA A 50 -3.36 -38.53 17.90
CA ALA A 50 -2.10 -38.10 18.48
C ALA A 50 -2.07 -38.51 19.94
N GLU A 51 -1.04 -39.26 20.34
CA GLU A 51 -0.80 -39.57 21.73
C GLU A 51 -0.21 -38.35 22.45
N ARG A 52 -0.78 -38.02 23.60
CA ARG A 52 -0.28 -36.99 24.49
C ARG A 52 -0.16 -37.54 25.89
N ILE A 53 0.99 -37.35 26.51
CA ILE A 53 1.19 -37.66 27.92
C ILE A 53 0.57 -36.53 28.74
N ASN A 54 -0.36 -36.87 29.64
CA ASN A 54 -0.98 -35.91 30.54
C ASN A 54 -0.05 -35.57 31.72
N GLY A 55 -0.43 -34.62 32.57
CA GLY A 55 0.34 -34.24 33.76
C GLY A 55 0.52 -35.33 34.82
N LEU A 56 -0.11 -36.50 34.62
CA LEU A 56 -0.02 -37.69 35.48
C LEU A 56 0.82 -38.81 34.83
N GLY A 57 1.47 -38.56 33.69
CA GLY A 57 2.31 -39.54 33.00
C GLY A 57 1.54 -40.60 32.20
N LEU A 58 0.21 -40.47 32.06
CA LEU A 58 -0.62 -41.38 31.28
C LEU A 58 -0.75 -40.89 29.83
N SER A 59 -0.66 -41.82 28.87
CA SER A 59 -0.95 -41.54 27.47
C SER A 59 -2.45 -41.36 27.26
N GLN A 60 -2.83 -40.24 26.66
CA GLN A 60 -4.18 -39.96 26.18
C GLN A 60 -4.11 -39.80 24.67
N SER A 61 -4.88 -40.59 23.93
CA SER A 61 -5.09 -40.37 22.50
C SER A 61 -6.06 -39.20 22.31
N THR A 62 -5.66 -38.22 21.50
CA THR A 62 -6.54 -37.14 21.05
C THR A 62 -6.60 -37.17 19.53
N ALA A 63 -7.80 -37.36 18.97
CA ALA A 63 -8.02 -37.23 17.55
C ALA A 63 -7.80 -35.77 17.11
N LEU A 64 -6.94 -35.55 16.12
CA LEU A 64 -6.65 -34.25 15.51
C LEU A 64 -7.02 -34.27 14.03
N TYR A 65 -7.61 -33.18 13.53
CA TYR A 65 -7.75 -32.97 12.09
C TYR A 65 -6.41 -32.57 11.48
N PHE A 66 -6.07 -33.20 10.36
CA PHE A 66 -4.83 -32.99 9.61
C PHE A 66 -5.12 -32.34 8.26
N PHE A 67 -4.54 -31.16 8.02
CA PHE A 67 -4.71 -30.42 6.77
C PHE A 67 -3.43 -30.51 5.96
N SER A 68 -3.50 -31.17 4.79
CA SER A 68 -2.37 -31.33 3.87
C SER A 68 -2.76 -31.03 2.43
N GLY A 69 -1.75 -30.75 1.60
CA GLY A 69 -1.95 -30.40 0.18
C GLY A 69 -2.59 -29.02 -0.03
N GLU A 70 -2.89 -28.69 -1.28
CA GLU A 70 -3.49 -27.39 -1.65
C GLU A 70 -4.88 -27.18 -1.03
N GLN A 71 -5.71 -28.23 -1.03
CA GLN A 71 -7.03 -28.16 -0.43
C GLN A 71 -6.97 -27.94 1.08
N GLY A 72 -6.09 -28.65 1.79
CA GLY A 72 -5.89 -28.46 3.24
C GLY A 72 -5.37 -27.05 3.58
N LYS A 73 -4.52 -26.45 2.73
CA LYS A 73 -4.08 -25.06 2.90
C LYS A 73 -5.26 -24.08 2.79
N ARG A 74 -6.09 -24.21 1.76
CA ARG A 74 -7.29 -23.38 1.59
C ARG A 74 -8.21 -23.52 2.79
N ASP A 75 -8.52 -24.75 3.16
CA ASP A 75 -9.52 -25.04 4.19
C ASP A 75 -9.03 -24.61 5.58
N SER A 76 -7.73 -24.72 5.87
CA SER A 76 -7.16 -24.20 7.13
C SER A 76 -7.23 -22.68 7.24
N ILE A 77 -7.03 -21.93 6.15
CA ILE A 77 -7.20 -20.47 6.11
C ILE A 77 -8.67 -20.08 6.38
N VAL A 78 -9.61 -20.79 5.76
CA VAL A 78 -11.05 -20.54 5.96
C VAL A 78 -11.45 -20.76 7.43
N VAL A 79 -10.95 -21.83 8.05
CA VAL A 79 -11.18 -22.11 9.48
C VAL A 79 -10.63 -20.98 10.35
N VAL A 80 -9.40 -20.53 10.10
CA VAL A 80 -8.78 -19.42 10.85
C VAL A 80 -9.57 -18.13 10.68
N ALA A 81 -10.01 -17.81 9.47
CA ALA A 81 -10.81 -16.62 9.19
C ALA A 81 -12.14 -16.61 9.97
N GLN A 82 -12.80 -17.77 10.09
CA GLN A 82 -14.06 -17.90 10.85
C GLN A 82 -13.86 -17.82 12.37
N LEU A 83 -12.73 -18.28 12.89
CA LEU A 83 -12.41 -18.23 14.31
C LEU A 83 -11.89 -16.85 14.76
N SER A 84 -11.37 -16.05 13.84
CA SER A 84 -10.79 -14.73 14.13
C SER A 84 -11.45 -13.59 13.34
N PRO A 85 -12.78 -13.38 13.51
CA PRO A 85 -13.50 -12.35 12.76
C PRO A 85 -12.95 -10.94 13.01
N GLU A 86 -12.45 -10.66 14.22
CA GLU A 86 -11.80 -9.39 14.55
C GLU A 86 -10.52 -9.16 13.75
N PHE A 87 -9.72 -10.22 13.53
CA PHE A 87 -8.50 -10.13 12.73
C PHE A 87 -8.85 -9.85 11.27
N THR A 88 -9.87 -10.54 10.73
CA THR A 88 -10.36 -10.28 9.37
C THR A 88 -10.90 -8.87 9.22
N ALA A 89 -11.64 -8.34 10.20
CA ALA A 89 -12.12 -6.97 10.19
C ALA A 89 -10.97 -5.96 10.13
N ARG A 90 -9.96 -6.12 10.99
CA ARG A 90 -8.76 -5.25 10.99
C ARG A 90 -7.99 -5.30 9.68
N LEU A 91 -7.92 -6.47 9.05
CA LEU A 91 -7.29 -6.63 7.74
C LEU A 91 -8.06 -5.83 6.68
N VAL A 92 -9.39 -5.95 6.67
CA VAL A 92 -10.25 -5.18 5.75
C VAL A 92 -10.12 -3.67 5.98
N ASP A 93 -10.18 -3.22 7.23
CA ASP A 93 -10.00 -1.80 7.58
C ASP A 93 -8.66 -1.25 7.08
N ARG A 94 -7.60 -2.04 7.21
CA ARG A 94 -6.26 -1.67 6.74
C ARG A 94 -6.22 -1.53 5.22
N TRP A 95 -6.84 -2.44 4.48
CA TRP A 95 -6.94 -2.34 3.03
C TRP A 95 -7.72 -1.10 2.61
N GLN A 96 -8.87 -0.85 3.21
CA GLN A 96 -9.66 0.35 2.92
C GLN A 96 -8.88 1.64 3.22
N GLN A 97 -8.09 1.67 4.30
CA GLN A 97 -7.22 2.80 4.60
C GLN A 97 -6.17 3.03 3.50
N LEU A 98 -5.55 1.96 2.98
CA LEU A 98 -4.58 2.05 1.90
C LEU A 98 -5.24 2.50 0.59
N GLU A 99 -6.41 1.95 0.25
CA GLU A 99 -7.18 2.36 -0.91
C GLU A 99 -7.57 3.84 -0.85
N ARG A 100 -7.98 4.34 0.33
CA ARG A 100 -8.24 5.77 0.53
C ARG A 100 -6.99 6.63 0.33
N ARG A 101 -5.80 6.14 0.69
CA ARG A 101 -4.54 6.87 0.46
C ARG A 101 -4.16 6.93 -1.02
N VAL A 102 -4.41 5.86 -1.77
CA VAL A 102 -4.14 5.81 -3.21
C VAL A 102 -5.19 6.58 -4.01
N THR A 103 -6.45 6.54 -3.56
CA THR A 103 -7.60 7.17 -4.24
C THR A 103 -7.78 8.63 -3.83
N ALA A 104 -7.23 9.06 -2.70
CA ALA A 104 -7.20 10.47 -2.35
C ALA A 104 -6.54 11.24 -3.51
N PRO A 105 -7.25 12.18 -4.15
CA PRO A 105 -6.66 12.99 -5.19
C PRO A 105 -5.43 13.66 -4.58
N ALA A 106 -4.28 13.49 -5.22
CA ALA A 106 -3.06 14.16 -4.81
C ALA A 106 -3.39 15.64 -4.62
N ASP A 107 -3.08 16.18 -3.43
CA ASP A 107 -3.30 17.58 -3.12
C ASP A 107 -2.70 18.40 -4.27
N PRO A 108 -3.51 19.22 -4.98
CA PRO A 108 -3.04 20.01 -6.10
C PRO A 108 -1.79 20.84 -5.75
N LEU A 109 -1.68 21.29 -4.49
CA LEU A 109 -0.52 22.04 -4.00
C LEU A 109 0.71 21.16 -3.78
N ALA A 110 0.53 19.92 -3.30
CA ALA A 110 1.64 18.96 -3.17
C ALA A 110 2.18 18.53 -4.55
N LEU A 111 1.28 18.37 -5.54
CA LEU A 111 1.62 18.11 -6.94
C LEU A 111 2.43 19.24 -7.59
N LEU A 112 2.10 20.50 -7.28
CA LEU A 112 2.85 21.67 -7.77
C LEU A 112 4.22 21.83 -7.10
N SER A 113 4.40 21.27 -5.89
CA SER A 113 5.65 21.36 -5.13
C SER A 113 6.67 20.30 -5.52
N ASP A 114 6.23 19.20 -6.15
CA ASP A 114 7.10 18.14 -6.64
C ASP A 114 7.46 18.36 -8.12
N PRO A 115 8.70 18.74 -8.46
CA PRO A 115 9.12 18.97 -9.84
C PRO A 115 9.07 17.71 -10.71
N ALA A 116 9.11 16.51 -10.12
CA ALA A 116 8.99 15.23 -10.84
C ALA A 116 7.52 14.85 -11.10
N ALA A 117 6.58 15.40 -10.32
CA ALA A 117 5.15 15.14 -10.47
C ALA A 117 4.44 16.10 -11.42
N LEU A 118 5.12 17.15 -11.89
CA LEU A 118 4.70 17.94 -13.05
C LEU A 118 4.65 17.02 -14.27
N ARG A 119 3.51 16.35 -14.47
CA ARG A 119 3.24 15.58 -15.68
C ARG A 119 3.37 16.50 -16.88
N GLY A 120 3.85 15.93 -18.00
CA GLY A 120 4.00 16.67 -19.25
C GLY A 120 2.71 17.43 -19.58
N GLY A 121 2.85 18.73 -19.81
CA GLY A 121 1.71 19.61 -19.76
C GLY A 121 2.01 21.03 -20.20
N ARG A 122 0.95 21.84 -20.25
CA ARG A 122 1.01 23.24 -20.64
C ARG A 122 1.41 24.07 -19.42
N HIS A 123 2.62 24.60 -19.43
CA HIS A 123 3.11 25.53 -18.42
C HIS A 123 3.10 26.96 -18.97
N VAL A 124 2.97 27.94 -18.09
CA VAL A 124 3.05 29.36 -18.45
C VAL A 124 4.29 29.93 -17.77
N ILE A 125 5.21 30.46 -18.56
CA ILE A 125 6.35 31.20 -18.03
C ILE A 125 6.09 32.68 -18.23
N THR A 126 6.26 33.46 -17.16
CA THR A 126 6.15 34.91 -17.18
C THR A 126 7.50 35.52 -16.82
N SER A 127 8.10 36.30 -17.71
CA SER A 127 9.27 37.10 -17.37
C SER A 127 8.81 38.38 -16.68
N ARG A 128 9.40 38.67 -15.53
CA ARG A 128 9.22 39.93 -14.83
C ARG A 128 10.54 40.66 -14.79
N TYR A 129 10.58 41.84 -15.42
CA TYR A 129 11.72 42.72 -15.26
C TYR A 129 11.72 43.29 -13.84
N VAL A 130 12.81 43.06 -13.11
CA VAL A 130 13.04 43.67 -11.79
C VAL A 130 14.13 44.72 -11.98
N GLY A 131 13.72 45.99 -12.08
CA GLY A 131 14.65 47.12 -12.23
C GLY A 131 15.26 47.53 -10.89
N GLY A 132 16.58 47.60 -10.81
CA GLY A 132 17.30 48.15 -9.66
C GLY A 132 18.82 48.17 -9.86
N ARG A 133 19.51 49.21 -9.38
CA ARG A 133 20.97 49.17 -9.20
C ARG A 133 21.27 48.38 -7.93
N GLY A 134 21.77 47.16 -8.10
CA GLY A 134 22.19 46.32 -6.99
C GLY A 134 21.02 45.63 -6.30
N LEU A 135 21.11 44.31 -6.21
CA LEU A 135 20.33 43.51 -5.29
C LEU A 135 20.67 43.97 -3.87
N CYS A 136 19.74 44.69 -3.25
CA CYS A 136 19.60 45.07 -1.82
C CYS A 136 19.09 46.51 -1.72
N GLY A 137 17.77 46.69 -1.81
CA GLY A 137 17.14 47.98 -1.56
C GLY A 137 15.65 47.81 -1.35
N ALA A 138 15.18 48.07 -0.13
CA ALA A 138 13.83 47.76 0.34
C ALA A 138 12.70 48.59 -0.30
N ASN A 139 12.95 49.38 -1.35
CA ASN A 139 11.95 50.24 -1.96
C ASN A 139 12.25 50.44 -3.45
N SER A 140 11.78 49.54 -4.32
CA SER A 140 11.63 49.81 -5.75
C SER A 140 10.15 50.02 -6.06
N GLU A 141 9.80 51.21 -6.53
CA GLU A 141 8.44 51.55 -6.92
C GLU A 141 7.98 50.62 -8.05
N GLU A 142 7.17 49.63 -7.69
CA GLU A 142 6.61 48.58 -8.52
C GLU A 142 5.49 49.15 -9.44
N ARG A 143 5.81 50.15 -10.24
CA ARG A 143 4.86 50.79 -11.16
C ARG A 143 4.56 49.87 -12.35
N GLN A 144 3.49 49.08 -12.21
CA GLN A 144 2.33 48.92 -13.12
C GLN A 144 2.51 49.04 -14.66
N VAL A 145 3.67 48.71 -15.23
CA VAL A 145 3.84 48.53 -16.69
C VAL A 145 4.19 47.06 -17.00
N ALA A 146 3.56 46.13 -16.30
CA ALA A 146 3.63 44.71 -16.61
C ALA A 146 2.56 44.37 -17.65
N ARG A 147 2.79 44.69 -18.93
CA ARG A 147 2.20 43.90 -20.01
C ARG A 147 2.97 42.58 -20.06
N SER A 148 2.66 41.70 -19.11
CA SER A 148 3.28 40.40 -18.90
C SER A 148 3.10 39.55 -20.16
N HIS A 149 4.15 39.52 -21.00
CA HIS A 149 4.25 38.56 -22.09
C HIS A 149 4.44 37.19 -21.46
N SER A 150 3.33 36.48 -21.30
CA SER A 150 3.29 35.13 -20.78
C SER A 150 3.45 34.19 -21.96
N ALA A 151 4.51 33.38 -21.95
CA ALA A 151 4.74 32.39 -22.99
C ALA A 151 4.17 31.05 -22.51
N GLU A 152 3.23 30.50 -23.26
CA GLU A 152 2.77 29.13 -23.06
C GLU A 152 3.82 28.17 -23.60
N ILE A 153 4.26 27.23 -22.76
CA ILE A 153 5.21 26.19 -23.14
C ILE A 153 4.58 24.84 -22.88
N PHE A 154 4.96 23.87 -23.69
CA PHE A 154 4.59 22.48 -23.51
C PHE A 154 5.86 21.68 -23.28
N VAL A 155 5.95 21.00 -22.14
CA VAL A 155 7.15 20.26 -21.73
C VAL A 155 6.74 18.82 -21.52
N GLU A 156 7.42 17.90 -22.21
CA GLU A 156 7.29 16.46 -21.98
C GLU A 156 8.23 16.01 -20.84
N PRO A 157 7.89 14.93 -20.09
CA PRO A 157 8.75 14.43 -19.03
C PRO A 157 10.16 14.10 -19.53
N GLY A 158 11.18 14.63 -18.87
CA GLY A 158 12.59 14.42 -19.24
C GLY A 158 13.12 15.29 -20.38
N GLN A 159 12.30 16.18 -20.95
CA GLN A 159 12.74 17.12 -21.98
C GLN A 159 13.24 18.44 -21.36
N VAL A 160 14.45 18.86 -21.73
CA VAL A 160 14.96 20.20 -21.40
C VAL A 160 14.74 21.11 -22.61
N ARG A 161 14.07 22.25 -22.41
CA ARG A 161 13.91 23.30 -23.42
C ARG A 161 14.62 24.57 -22.95
N SER A 162 15.48 25.11 -23.82
CA SER A 162 16.18 26.37 -23.55
C SER A 162 15.39 27.54 -24.11
N TYR A 163 15.29 28.62 -23.34
CA TYR A 163 14.65 29.86 -23.75
C TYR A 163 15.62 31.02 -23.58
N ARG A 164 15.59 31.96 -24.52
CA ARG A 164 16.34 33.21 -24.43
C ARG A 164 15.39 34.31 -23.98
N ILE A 165 15.81 35.05 -22.96
CA ILE A 165 15.08 36.21 -22.46
C ILE A 165 15.77 37.45 -23.04
N HIS A 166 15.03 38.22 -23.83
CA HIS A 166 15.47 39.51 -24.34
C HIS A 166 14.89 40.60 -23.45
N THR A 167 15.74 41.31 -22.71
CA THR A 167 15.34 42.49 -21.94
C THR A 167 15.62 43.74 -22.74
N ARG A 168 14.57 44.51 -23.09
CA ARG A 168 14.74 45.86 -23.64
C ARG A 168 14.91 46.86 -22.50
N THR A 169 15.63 47.95 -22.78
CA THR A 169 15.86 49.08 -21.87
C THR A 169 14.56 49.74 -21.37
N GLU A 170 13.44 49.50 -22.05
CA GLU A 170 12.11 50.03 -21.73
C GLU A 170 11.29 49.12 -20.78
N GLY A 171 11.89 48.06 -20.21
CA GLY A 171 11.22 47.16 -19.27
C GLY A 171 10.39 46.06 -19.92
N GLU A 172 10.34 46.01 -21.26
CA GLU A 172 9.75 44.91 -22.02
C GLU A 172 10.69 43.70 -22.02
N SER A 173 10.17 42.53 -21.63
CA SER A 173 10.91 41.26 -21.68
C SER A 173 10.18 40.28 -22.59
N THR A 174 10.90 39.79 -23.61
CA THR A 174 10.38 38.79 -24.55
C THR A 174 11.06 37.46 -24.28
N ILE A 175 10.28 36.38 -24.21
CA ILE A 175 10.77 35.01 -24.05
C ILE A 175 10.60 34.29 -25.39
N GLU A 176 11.71 33.83 -25.98
CA GLU A 176 11.68 33.06 -27.22
C GLU A 176 12.40 31.71 -27.02
N PRO A 177 11.90 30.62 -27.63
CA PRO A 177 12.60 29.34 -27.60
C PRO A 177 13.93 29.44 -28.36
N VAL A 178 14.98 28.84 -27.79
CA VAL A 178 16.25 28.65 -28.51
C VAL A 178 16.06 27.45 -29.43
N LEU A 179 15.97 27.70 -30.74
CA LEU A 179 15.94 26.67 -31.79
C LEU A 179 17.22 25.85 -31.81
#